data_AF-K1SNF0-F1
#
_entry.id   AF-K1SNF0-F1
#
_cell.length_a   1.000
_cell.length_b   1.000
_cell.length_c   1.000
_cell.angle_alpha   90.00
_cell.angle_beta   90.00
_cell.angle_gamma   90.00
#
_symmetry.space_group_name_H-M   'P 1'
#
loop_
_entity.id
_entity.type
_entity.pdbx_description
1 polymer ?
#
loop_
_entity_poly.entity_id
_entity_poly.type
_entity_poly.pdbx_seq_one_letter_code
_entity_poly.pdbx_strand_id
1 'polypeptide(L)'
;MTGFNQSVPFTVSLTGCHHTLVLFGCIYAVTLFYNFMQIKLSNPMELLHSANAGEREPKTKVLLAVIGAAALGGGYYLALTVADAVSAITMFFVAVLLVILGTYCLFTAGSIAVLKLLRKNKNYYYKSRHFTTVSGMIYRMKQNAVGLANICILSTMVLVTVSTTLCMYL
;
A
#
# COMPACT_ATOMS: atom_id res chain seq x y z
N MET A 1 -4.15 1.05 -54.03
CA MET A 1 -5.18 2.01 -54.49
C MET A 1 -6.19 2.25 -53.37
N THR A 2 -5.83 3.04 -52.36
CA THR A 2 -6.83 3.73 -51.53
C THR A 2 -6.55 5.21 -51.72
N GLY A 3 -7.10 5.74 -52.81
CA GLY A 3 -6.87 7.10 -53.31
C GLY A 3 -7.54 8.16 -52.44
N PHE A 4 -7.14 8.28 -51.18
CA PHE A 4 -7.52 9.40 -50.32
C PHE A 4 -6.42 10.46 -50.38
N ASN A 5 -6.42 11.24 -51.46
CA ASN A 5 -5.73 12.52 -51.56
C ASN A 5 -6.64 13.59 -50.95
N GLN A 6 -6.77 13.57 -49.62
CA GLN A 6 -7.46 14.61 -48.85
C GLN A 6 -6.51 15.06 -47.76
N SER A 7 -5.78 16.15 -48.03
CA SER A 7 -5.01 16.88 -47.05
C SER A 7 -5.94 17.27 -45.90
N VAL A 8 -5.85 16.60 -44.76
CA VAL A 8 -6.60 16.97 -43.55
C VAL A 8 -6.24 18.42 -43.24
N PRO A 9 -7.15 19.40 -43.40
CA PRO A 9 -6.80 20.76 -43.09
C PRO A 9 -6.60 20.85 -41.58
N PHE A 10 -5.41 21.27 -41.15
CA PHE A 10 -5.07 21.52 -39.75
C PHE A 10 -5.93 22.70 -39.25
N THR A 11 -7.15 22.39 -38.86
CA THR A 11 -8.13 23.37 -38.38
C THR A 11 -7.97 23.46 -36.87
N VAL A 12 -7.11 24.39 -36.43
CA VAL A 12 -7.01 24.76 -35.02
C VAL A 12 -8.32 25.47 -34.65
N SER A 13 -9.26 24.71 -34.10
CA SER A 13 -10.50 25.28 -33.58
C SER A 13 -10.17 26.14 -32.36
N LEU A 14 -10.29 27.46 -32.52
CA LEU A 14 -10.03 28.44 -31.46
C LEU A 14 -10.92 28.18 -30.23
N THR A 15 -12.13 27.67 -30.45
CA THR A 15 -13.06 27.25 -29.40
C THR A 15 -12.51 26.08 -28.59
N GLY A 16 -11.88 25.10 -29.25
CA GLY A 16 -11.22 23.98 -28.57
C GLY A 16 -10.04 24.43 -27.71
N CYS A 17 -9.25 25.39 -28.22
CA CYS A 17 -8.15 26.01 -27.46
C CYS A 17 -8.64 26.75 -26.22
N HIS A 18 -9.78 27.44 -26.31
CA HIS A 18 -10.38 28.11 -25.16
C HIS A 18 -10.85 27.11 -24.09
N HIS A 19 -11.54 26.03 -24.49
CA HIS A 19 -12.00 25.01 -23.56
C HIS A 19 -10.85 24.29 -22.85
N THR A 20 -9.76 23.95 -23.57
CA THR A 20 -8.58 23.34 -22.94
C THR A 20 -7.88 24.31 -22.00
N LEU A 21 -7.72 25.58 -22.38
CA LEU A 21 -7.13 26.61 -21.51
C LEU A 21 -7.90 26.76 -20.19
N VAL A 22 -9.23 26.84 -20.24
CA VAL A 22 -10.08 26.96 -19.05
C VAL A 22 -9.99 25.72 -18.18
N LEU A 23 -10.08 24.52 -18.78
CA LEU A 23 -10.04 23.26 -18.04
C LEU A 23 -8.69 23.07 -17.33
N PHE A 24 -7.58 23.24 -18.05
CA PHE A 24 -6.25 23.15 -17.45
C PHE A 24 -6.01 24.27 -16.44
N GLY A 25 -6.47 25.49 -16.70
CA GLY A 25 -6.38 26.61 -15.76
C GLY A 25 -7.07 26.32 -14.44
N CYS A 26 -8.29 25.76 -14.46
CA CYS A 26 -9.01 25.34 -13.26
C CYS A 26 -8.26 24.24 -12.49
N ILE A 27 -7.77 23.20 -13.18
CA ILE A 27 -7.00 22.12 -12.54
C ILE A 27 -5.74 22.68 -11.86
N TYR A 28 -5.01 23.57 -12.55
CA TYR A 28 -3.81 24.19 -11.99
C TYR A 28 -4.13 25.07 -10.79
N ALA A 29 -5.20 25.86 -10.84
CA ALA A 29 -5.61 26.72 -9.73
C ALA A 29 -5.93 25.89 -8.46
N VAL A 30 -6.70 24.81 -8.61
CA VAL A 30 -7.00 23.88 -7.50
C VAL A 30 -5.73 23.22 -6.97
N THR A 31 -4.87 22.74 -7.86
CA THR A 31 -3.59 22.11 -7.48
C THR A 31 -2.67 23.09 -6.76
N LEU A 32 -2.61 24.35 -7.19
CA LEU A 32 -1.81 25.40 -6.58
C LEU A 32 -2.36 25.76 -5.20
N PHE A 33 -3.68 25.90 -5.06
CA PHE A 33 -4.31 26.12 -3.76
C PHE A 33 -4.05 24.97 -2.78
N TYR A 34 -4.15 23.72 -3.25
CA TYR A 34 -3.81 22.54 -2.47
C TYR A 34 -2.34 22.51 -2.05
N ASN A 35 -1.42 22.80 -2.98
CA ASN A 35 0.01 22.91 -2.67
C ASN A 35 0.28 24.05 -1.69
N PHE A 36 -0.37 25.20 -1.85
CA PHE A 36 -0.19 26.34 -0.95
C PHE A 36 -0.69 26.05 0.46
N MET A 37 -1.85 25.39 0.60
CA MET A 37 -2.32 24.88 1.89
C MET A 37 -1.37 23.82 2.47
N GLN A 38 -0.89 22.89 1.65
CA GLN A 38 0.05 21.84 2.07
C GLN A 38 1.39 22.44 2.54
N ILE A 39 1.92 23.44 1.84
CA ILE A 39 3.16 24.15 2.19
C ILE A 39 2.96 24.98 3.46
N LYS A 40 1.81 25.63 3.62
CA LYS A 40 1.50 26.41 4.83
C LYS A 40 1.25 25.53 6.07
N LEU A 41 0.76 24.31 5.88
CA LEU A 41 0.66 23.28 6.94
C LEU A 41 1.97 22.52 7.19
N SER A 42 2.85 22.43 6.19
CA SER A 42 4.22 21.91 6.31
C SER A 42 5.07 22.92 7.05
N ASN A 43 4.71 23.11 8.32
CA ASN A 43 5.37 24.02 9.22
C ASN A 43 6.83 23.56 9.31
N PRO A 44 7.80 24.46 9.09
CA PRO A 44 9.20 24.18 9.38
C PRO A 44 9.40 23.75 10.85
N MET A 45 8.43 24.03 11.73
CA MET A 45 8.34 23.47 13.07
C MET A 45 8.17 21.95 13.08
N GLU A 46 7.38 21.35 12.19
CA GLU A 46 7.24 19.89 12.08
C GLU A 46 8.49 19.23 11.49
N LEU A 47 9.22 19.93 10.60
CA LEU A 47 10.51 19.47 10.06
C LEU A 47 11.64 19.56 11.12
N LEU A 48 11.65 20.61 11.95
CA LEU A 48 12.64 20.84 13.02
C LEU A 48 12.31 20.03 14.29
N HIS A 49 11.03 19.81 14.59
CA HIS A 49 10.59 18.88 15.63
C HIS A 49 10.58 17.43 15.12
N SER A 50 10.58 17.13 13.82
CA SER A 50 10.84 15.75 13.36
C SER A 50 12.30 15.34 13.58
N ALA A 51 13.22 16.29 13.79
CA ALA A 51 14.59 16.01 14.21
C ALA A 51 14.74 15.81 15.73
N ASN A 52 13.83 16.37 16.56
CA ASN A 52 13.92 16.38 18.03
C ASN A 52 12.73 15.77 18.78
N ALA A 53 11.65 15.41 18.10
CA ALA A 53 10.59 14.59 18.64
C ALA A 53 11.13 13.17 18.66
N GLY A 54 11.84 12.86 19.74
CA GLY A 54 12.27 11.52 20.11
C GLY A 54 11.22 10.53 19.63
N GLU A 55 11.63 9.81 18.60
CA GLU A 55 10.82 9.02 17.69
C GLU A 55 9.82 8.23 18.56
N ARG A 56 8.53 8.62 18.58
CA ARG A 56 7.58 8.04 19.56
C ARG A 56 7.44 6.55 19.29
N GLU A 57 7.78 5.73 20.29
CA GLU A 57 7.62 4.28 20.23
C GLU A 57 6.20 3.95 19.74
N PRO A 58 6.06 3.19 18.64
CA PRO A 58 4.74 2.83 18.15
C PRO A 58 4.02 2.07 19.27
N LYS A 59 2.85 2.59 19.66
CA LYS A 59 1.88 1.86 20.50
C LYS A 59 1.35 0.70 19.68
N THR A 60 2.13 -0.37 19.63
CA THR A 60 1.76 -1.61 18.95
C THR A 60 0.53 -2.17 19.63
N LYS A 61 -0.64 -2.05 18.98
CA LYS A 61 -1.84 -2.74 19.42
C LYS A 61 -1.70 -4.20 18.99
N VAL A 62 -1.13 -5.02 19.88
CA VAL A 62 -0.94 -6.47 19.67
C VAL A 62 -2.25 -7.15 19.24
N LEU A 63 -3.40 -6.62 19.68
CA LEU A 63 -4.73 -7.04 19.23
C LEU A 63 -4.90 -7.00 17.70
N LEU A 64 -4.40 -5.94 17.06
CA LEU A 64 -4.50 -5.76 15.61
C LEU A 64 -3.67 -6.83 14.87
N ALA A 65 -2.48 -7.17 15.39
CA ALA A 65 -1.66 -8.26 14.86
C ALA A 65 -2.38 -9.61 14.89
N VAL A 66 -3.05 -9.92 16.00
CA VAL A 66 -3.80 -11.18 16.18
C VAL A 66 -4.99 -11.22 15.21
N ILE A 67 -5.70 -10.11 15.04
CA ILE A 67 -6.81 -9.99 14.09
C ILE A 67 -6.31 -10.18 12.65
N GLY A 68 -5.17 -9.57 12.28
CA GLY A 68 -4.57 -9.73 10.95
C GLY A 68 -4.16 -11.17 10.64
N ALA A 69 -3.56 -11.86 11.62
CA ALA A 69 -3.22 -13.27 11.50
C ALA A 69 -4.46 -14.17 11.38
N ALA A 70 -5.49 -13.89 12.19
CA ALA A 70 -6.76 -14.62 12.12
C ALA A 70 -7.49 -14.39 10.77
N ALA A 71 -7.46 -13.17 10.23
CA ALA A 71 -8.03 -12.86 8.92
C ALA A 71 -7.33 -13.61 7.78
N LEU A 72 -5.99 -13.66 7.78
CA LEU A 72 -5.23 -14.46 6.81
C LEU A 72 -5.52 -15.95 6.93
N GLY A 73 -5.56 -16.47 8.17
CA GLY A 73 -5.91 -17.86 8.43
C GLY A 73 -7.33 -18.21 7.96
N GLY A 74 -8.30 -17.34 8.23
CA GLY A 74 -9.68 -17.48 7.75
C GLY A 74 -9.78 -17.46 6.23
N GLY A 75 -9.03 -16.57 5.56
CA GLY A 75 -8.97 -16.52 4.10
C GLY A 75 -8.41 -17.79 3.48
N TYR A 76 -7.36 -18.35 4.09
CA TYR A 76 -6.77 -19.61 3.63
C TYR A 76 -7.69 -20.81 3.88
N TYR A 77 -8.39 -20.82 5.02
CA TYR A 77 -9.36 -21.86 5.34
C TYR A 77 -10.54 -21.86 4.36
N LEU A 78 -11.06 -20.68 4.02
CA LEU A 78 -12.09 -20.53 3.00
C LEU A 78 -11.58 -20.99 1.63
N ALA A 79 -10.34 -20.64 1.26
CA ALA A 79 -9.76 -21.08 -0.02
C ALA A 79 -9.62 -22.61 -0.13
N LEU A 80 -9.38 -23.32 0.97
CA LEU A 80 -9.26 -24.79 0.98
C LEU A 80 -10.60 -25.53 1.06
N THR A 81 -11.65 -24.91 1.60
CA THR A 81 -12.92 -25.59 1.89
C THR A 81 -13.92 -25.51 0.73
N VAL A 82 -13.73 -24.60 -0.22
CA VAL A 82 -14.68 -24.40 -1.33
C VAL A 82 -14.45 -25.42 -2.44
N ALA A 83 -15.32 -26.42 -2.51
CA ALA A 83 -15.30 -27.47 -3.55
C ALA A 83 -16.18 -27.16 -4.78
N ASP A 84 -17.16 -26.26 -4.66
CA ASP A 84 -18.11 -25.94 -5.74
C ASP A 84 -17.62 -24.77 -6.62
N ALA A 85 -17.61 -24.97 -7.94
CA ALA A 85 -17.08 -24.01 -8.93
C ALA A 85 -17.80 -22.65 -8.94
N VAL A 86 -19.11 -22.62 -8.63
CA VAL A 86 -19.90 -21.37 -8.59
C VAL A 86 -19.62 -20.59 -7.30
N SER A 87 -19.49 -21.29 -6.17
CA SER A 87 -19.13 -20.72 -4.87
C SER A 87 -17.66 -20.26 -4.85
N ALA A 88 -16.79 -20.90 -5.62
CA ALA A 88 -15.38 -20.54 -5.74
C ALA A 88 -15.18 -19.12 -6.25
N ILE A 89 -15.96 -18.68 -7.24
CA ILE A 89 -15.84 -17.32 -7.82
C ILE A 89 -16.20 -16.24 -6.79
N THR A 90 -17.29 -16.42 -6.05
CA THR A 90 -17.74 -15.42 -5.05
C THR A 90 -16.85 -15.44 -3.80
N MET A 91 -16.46 -16.62 -3.31
CA MET A 91 -15.56 -16.74 -2.17
C MET A 91 -14.13 -16.30 -2.51
N PHE A 92 -13.69 -16.39 -3.76
CA PHE A 92 -12.39 -15.90 -4.20
C PHE A 92 -12.26 -14.38 -3.99
N PHE A 93 -13.27 -13.59 -4.37
CA PHE A 93 -13.26 -12.14 -4.14
C PHE A 93 -13.20 -11.80 -2.64
N VAL A 94 -13.96 -12.51 -1.81
CA VAL A 94 -13.94 -12.33 -0.35
C VAL A 94 -12.58 -12.72 0.22
N ALA A 95 -12.00 -13.85 -0.22
CA ALA A 95 -10.69 -14.31 0.21
C ALA A 95 -9.58 -13.32 -0.17
N VAL A 96 -9.60 -12.78 -1.39
CA VAL A 96 -8.64 -11.76 -1.84
C VAL A 96 -8.74 -10.48 -0.99
N LEU A 97 -9.96 -9.98 -0.75
CA LEU A 97 -10.15 -8.82 0.13
C LEU A 97 -9.65 -9.07 1.55
N LEU A 98 -9.92 -10.26 2.09
CA LEU A 98 -9.50 -10.65 3.43
C LEU A 98 -7.98 -10.80 3.52
N VAL A 99 -7.32 -11.33 2.48
CA VAL A 99 -5.87 -11.43 2.36
C VAL A 99 -5.23 -10.05 2.25
N ILE A 100 -5.80 -9.13 1.48
CA ILE A 100 -5.31 -7.74 1.38
C ILE A 100 -5.37 -7.06 2.76
N LEU A 101 -6.53 -7.08 3.41
CA LEU A 101 -6.72 -6.52 4.75
C LEU A 101 -5.78 -7.15 5.77
N GLY A 102 -5.69 -8.49 5.77
CA GLY A 102 -4.82 -9.24 6.67
C GLY A 102 -3.34 -8.92 6.46
N THR A 103 -2.90 -8.79 5.21
CA THR A 103 -1.52 -8.43 4.86
C THR A 103 -1.15 -7.05 5.37
N TYR A 104 -2.00 -6.04 5.11
CA TYR A 104 -1.78 -4.70 5.67
C TYR A 104 -1.71 -4.70 7.20
N CYS A 105 -2.66 -5.39 7.84
CA CYS A 105 -2.74 -5.49 9.28
C CYS A 105 -1.50 -6.19 9.89
N LEU A 106 -1.03 -7.25 9.25
CA LEU A 106 0.12 -8.03 9.70
C LEU A 106 1.44 -7.27 9.49
N PHE A 107 1.62 -6.57 8.38
CA PHE A 107 2.83 -5.74 8.18
C PHE A 107 2.85 -4.49 9.07
N THR A 108 1.70 -3.82 9.25
CA THR A 108 1.64 -2.58 10.05
C THR A 108 1.67 -2.83 11.56
N ALA A 109 0.97 -3.85 12.06
CA ALA A 109 0.91 -4.14 13.50
C ALA A 109 1.63 -5.43 13.89
N GLY A 110 1.50 -6.48 13.08
CA GLY A 110 2.09 -7.80 13.35
C GLY A 110 3.61 -7.78 13.38
N SER A 111 4.24 -7.24 12.36
CA SER A 111 5.70 -7.27 12.27
C SER A 111 6.37 -6.33 13.27
N ILE A 112 5.74 -5.19 13.59
CA ILE A 112 6.14 -4.33 14.73
C ILE A 112 5.95 -5.08 16.08
N ALA A 113 4.89 -5.88 16.23
CA ALA A 113 4.62 -6.65 17.44
C ALA A 113 5.64 -7.79 17.62
N VAL A 114 6.02 -8.48 16.55
CA VAL A 114 7.10 -9.48 16.54
C VAL A 114 8.42 -8.84 16.96
N LEU A 115 8.79 -7.67 16.41
CA LEU A 115 9.99 -6.95 16.84
C LEU A 115 9.93 -6.51 18.31
N LYS A 116 8.76 -6.10 18.81
CA LYS A 116 8.57 -5.75 20.23
C LYS A 116 8.62 -6.99 21.16
N LEU A 117 8.14 -8.14 20.69
CA LEU A 117 8.26 -9.42 21.39
C LEU A 117 9.72 -9.89 21.45
N LEU A 118 10.47 -9.75 20.35
CA LEU A 118 11.92 -9.99 20.32
C LEU A 118 12.67 -9.07 21.30
N ARG A 119 12.26 -7.80 21.40
CA ARG A 119 12.78 -6.84 22.39
C ARG A 119 12.48 -7.23 23.84
N LYS A 120 11.35 -7.89 24.10
CA LYS A 120 10.96 -8.37 25.44
C LYS A 120 11.79 -9.58 25.91
N ASN A 121 12.42 -10.32 24.99
CA ASN A 121 13.22 -11.49 25.33
C ASN A 121 14.62 -11.06 25.83
N LYS A 122 14.82 -11.08 27.16
CA LYS A 122 16.04 -10.58 27.85
C LYS A 122 17.34 -11.23 27.36
N ASN A 123 17.30 -12.44 26.81
CA ASN A 123 18.50 -13.18 26.38
C ASN A 123 19.08 -12.68 25.03
N TYR A 124 18.28 -12.01 24.20
CA TYR A 124 18.71 -11.50 22.89
C TYR A 124 18.94 -9.98 22.90
N TYR A 125 18.20 -9.24 23.74
CA TYR A 125 18.19 -7.77 23.72
C TYR A 125 19.34 -7.13 24.53
N TYR A 126 19.90 -7.81 25.53
CA TYR A 126 20.96 -7.24 26.38
C TYR A 126 22.38 -7.37 25.83
N LYS A 127 22.55 -7.85 24.58
CA LYS A 127 23.84 -7.80 23.87
C LYS A 127 23.95 -6.43 23.18
N SER A 128 24.98 -5.65 23.54
CA SER A 128 25.27 -4.29 23.06
C SER A 128 25.20 -4.12 21.52
N ARG A 129 25.41 -5.20 20.76
CA ARG A 129 25.42 -5.21 19.29
C ARG A 129 24.03 -5.27 18.62
N HIS A 130 22.97 -5.68 19.34
CA HIS A 130 21.62 -5.87 18.75
C HIS A 130 20.62 -4.78 19.14
N PHE A 131 20.89 -3.99 20.17
CA PHE A 131 19.97 -2.99 20.70
C PHE A 131 19.73 -1.81 19.72
N THR A 132 20.80 -1.31 19.11
CA THR A 132 20.77 -0.25 18.09
C THR A 132 20.10 -0.72 16.80
N THR A 133 20.37 -1.94 16.37
CA THR A 133 19.78 -2.52 15.15
C THR A 133 18.29 -2.82 15.30
N VAL A 134 17.87 -3.38 16.44
CA VAL A 134 16.45 -3.67 16.71
C VAL A 134 15.65 -2.37 16.83
N SER A 135 16.17 -1.36 17.53
CA SER A 135 15.48 -0.07 17.66
C SER A 135 15.38 0.63 16.30
N GLY A 136 16.46 0.70 15.52
CA GLY A 136 16.44 1.27 14.17
C GLY A 136 15.54 0.52 13.19
N MET A 137 15.45 -0.81 13.27
CA MET A 137 14.53 -1.60 12.44
C MET A 137 13.06 -1.38 12.79
N ILE A 138 12.71 -1.19 14.07
CA ILE A 138 11.33 -0.88 14.47
C ILE A 138 10.84 0.42 13.81
N TYR A 139 11.69 1.45 13.79
CA TYR A 139 11.34 2.72 13.18
C TYR A 139 11.30 2.67 11.65
N ARG A 140 12.28 2.00 11.03
CA ARG A 140 12.26 1.75 9.58
C ARG A 140 11.06 0.91 9.16
N MET A 141 10.66 -0.08 9.96
CA MET A 141 9.44 -0.84 9.73
C MET A 141 8.19 0.03 9.88
N LYS A 142 8.11 0.93 10.85
CA LYS A 142 6.97 1.85 10.96
C LYS A 142 6.83 2.74 9.73
N GLN A 143 7.93 3.26 9.20
CA GLN A 143 7.92 4.14 8.03
C GLN A 143 7.71 3.38 6.72
N ASN A 144 8.13 2.11 6.63
CA ASN A 144 8.11 1.31 5.40
C ASN A 144 7.13 0.12 5.40
N ALA A 145 6.37 -0.12 6.48
CA ALA A 145 5.46 -1.27 6.58
C ALA A 145 4.40 -1.30 5.49
N VAL A 146 3.86 -0.13 5.12
CA VAL A 146 2.89 -0.01 4.02
C VAL A 146 3.55 -0.34 2.68
N GLY A 147 4.80 0.09 2.46
CA GLY A 147 5.57 -0.25 1.26
C GLY A 147 5.82 -1.76 1.15
N LEU A 148 6.21 -2.40 2.25
CA LEU A 148 6.40 -3.85 2.29
C LEU A 148 5.09 -4.60 2.02
N ALA A 149 3.97 -4.16 2.60
CA ALA A 149 2.66 -4.74 2.33
C ALA A 149 2.28 -4.64 0.85
N ASN A 150 2.50 -3.48 0.23
CA ASN A 150 2.23 -3.28 -1.20
C ASN A 150 3.05 -4.22 -2.08
N ILE A 151 4.34 -4.41 -1.78
CA ILE A 151 5.21 -5.33 -2.53
C ILE A 151 4.68 -6.77 -2.43
N CYS A 152 4.29 -7.21 -1.23
CA CYS A 152 3.71 -8.54 -1.04
C CYS A 152 2.41 -8.71 -1.82
N ILE A 153 1.49 -7.75 -1.74
CA ILE A 153 0.21 -7.82 -2.46
C ILE A 153 0.45 -7.88 -3.97
N LEU A 154 1.33 -7.03 -4.49
CA LEU A 154 1.67 -7.03 -5.91
C LEU A 154 2.26 -8.38 -6.35
N SER A 155 3.20 -8.92 -5.57
CA SER A 155 3.79 -10.24 -5.84
C SER A 155 2.74 -11.36 -5.84
N THR A 156 1.81 -11.35 -4.88
CA THR A 156 0.72 -12.34 -4.83
C THR A 156 -0.22 -12.21 -6.03
N MET A 157 -0.53 -10.99 -6.46
CA MET A 157 -1.41 -10.76 -7.62
C MET A 157 -0.77 -11.27 -8.91
N VAL A 158 0.54 -11.07 -9.08
CA VAL A 158 1.29 -11.64 -10.20
C VAL A 158 1.23 -13.18 -10.17
N LEU A 159 1.48 -13.79 -9.01
CA LEU A 159 1.42 -15.25 -8.86
C LEU A 159 0.04 -15.80 -9.21
N VAL A 160 -1.03 -15.21 -8.66
CA VAL A 160 -2.41 -15.62 -8.96
C VAL A 160 -2.71 -15.54 -10.45
N THR A 161 -2.34 -14.43 -11.10
CA THR A 161 -2.58 -14.24 -12.54
C THR A 161 -1.86 -15.28 -13.38
N VAL A 162 -0.58 -15.56 -13.07
CA VAL A 162 0.21 -16.58 -13.76
C VAL A 162 -0.38 -17.97 -13.53
N SER A 163 -0.72 -18.32 -12.29
CA SER A 163 -1.33 -19.60 -11.94
C SER A 163 -2.66 -19.82 -12.66
N THR A 164 -3.58 -18.86 -12.63
CA THR A 164 -4.87 -18.99 -13.33
C THR A 164 -4.68 -19.12 -14.84
N THR A 165 -3.75 -18.37 -15.45
CA THR A 165 -3.46 -18.48 -16.88
C THR A 165 -2.91 -19.86 -17.23
N LEU A 166 -2.00 -20.41 -16.42
CA LEU A 166 -1.46 -21.75 -16.62
C LEU A 166 -2.54 -22.83 -16.46
N CYS A 167 -3.40 -22.72 -15.44
CA CYS A 167 -4.50 -23.64 -15.20
C CYS A 167 -5.58 -23.61 -16.27
N MET A 168 -5.74 -22.49 -17.00
CA MET A 168 -6.70 -22.38 -18.10
C MET A 168 -6.13 -22.96 -19.41
N TYR A 169 -4.80 -22.95 -19.55
CA TYR A 169 -4.11 -23.44 -20.76
C TYR A 169 -3.86 -24.96 -20.73
N LEU A 170 -3.61 -25.53 -19.54
CA LEU A 170 -3.52 -26.97 -19.29
C LEU A 170 -4.91 -27.62 -19.28
#